data_AF-T0CC73-F1
#
_entry.id   AF-T0CC73-F1
#
_cell.length_a   1.000
_cell.length_b   1.000
_cell.length_c   1.000
_cell.angle_alpha   90.00
_cell.angle_beta   90.00
_cell.angle_gamma   90.00
#
_symmetry.space_group_name_H-M   'P 1'
#
loop_
_entity.id
_entity.type
_entity.pdbx_description
1 polymer ?
#
loop_
_entity_poly.entity_id
_entity_poly.type
_entity_poly.pdbx_seq_one_letter_code
_entity_poly.pdbx_strand_id
1 'polypeptide(L)'
;MVKTLEKKSDIYIEKAKFLFFRLVTYFTFLLLPIYLQKEVNLAPIWQIIAMIFFSMFIVSQWFLLGKEIDHRFKIYFKVNSSIDRVVYRLFMGMFFMAIYFNLLSLLPHKWSYNIFWVTWVVMGLFYSWPTRGKIIKESVSTNFHEYRYLDKFEKTVLFLTVVMFFTSLPQLPNLFSTSSLRLFFDPSERVSGAFWNFISINYIPFSKYPKLLNLSWSIHFYYVTMSLFLMTFYALLRNFVSRRLSLLGVFALVSSWSFSKILANNYGFTLLTTFSVVWVWSTLWSTKSSTYRSGLFIGLLGAWGTVIDKSNIILLVVQLLLIHFVFFKEETAWYKRQFFKYTLLGVFLSTSLFFLSTSTISVEMIESVNIISSEISRLVSRKSFFVLSFFGLVIFMYKILAQTRSEKHKVLNISHDSSIKVAISILCLLLIDLLFSSRTFQDFSILWLLAFFSVLLIEVIFQKIRGLRSSRNMIYAVYIIICLLDSHFEGRVKILLRTIGAID
;
A
#
# COMPACT_ATOMS: atom_id res chain seq x y z
N MET A 1 44.43 -15.05 -19.35
CA MET A 1 43.38 -16.10 -19.36
C MET A 1 43.55 -17.16 -18.28
N VAL A 2 44.76 -17.49 -17.81
CA VAL A 2 44.95 -18.48 -16.72
C VAL A 2 44.48 -17.95 -15.35
N LYS A 3 44.71 -16.67 -15.03
CA LYS A 3 44.25 -16.02 -13.77
C LYS A 3 42.72 -15.94 -13.58
N THR A 4 41.92 -16.23 -14.60
CA THR A 4 40.45 -16.25 -14.51
C THR A 4 39.89 -17.64 -14.19
N LEU A 5 40.68 -18.71 -14.37
CA LEU A 5 40.27 -20.08 -14.04
C LEU A 5 40.58 -20.44 -12.58
N GLU A 6 41.63 -19.87 -12.00
CA GLU A 6 42.01 -20.01 -10.58
C GLU A 6 40.94 -19.46 -9.61
N LYS A 7 40.18 -18.44 -10.02
CA LYS A 7 39.07 -17.86 -9.22
C LYS A 7 37.80 -18.72 -9.14
N LYS A 8 37.75 -19.91 -9.75
CA LYS A 8 36.56 -20.77 -9.69
C LYS A 8 36.36 -21.44 -8.32
N SER A 9 37.42 -21.68 -7.55
CA SER A 9 37.35 -22.25 -6.20
C SER A 9 36.66 -21.29 -5.21
N ASP A 10 36.97 -20.00 -5.28
CA ASP A 10 36.37 -18.98 -4.41
C ASP A 10 34.86 -18.78 -4.66
N ILE A 11 34.40 -18.99 -5.89
CA ILE A 11 32.97 -18.82 -6.23
C ILE A 11 32.09 -19.82 -5.46
N TYR A 12 32.56 -21.05 -5.24
CA TYR A 12 31.79 -22.03 -4.45
C TYR A 12 31.75 -21.65 -2.97
N ILE A 13 32.85 -21.10 -2.44
CA ILE A 13 32.94 -20.60 -1.06
C ILE A 13 32.01 -19.38 -0.88
N GLU A 14 32.00 -18.44 -1.84
CA GLU A 14 31.09 -17.30 -1.82
C GLU A 14 29.61 -17.72 -1.91
N LYS A 15 29.29 -18.68 -2.79
CA LYS A 15 27.95 -19.26 -2.89
C LYS A 15 27.51 -19.93 -1.60
N ALA A 16 28.39 -20.70 -0.96
CA ALA A 16 28.10 -21.38 0.30
C ALA A 16 27.91 -20.37 1.44
N LYS A 17 28.81 -19.40 1.60
CA LYS A 17 28.67 -18.31 2.60
C LYS A 17 27.35 -17.55 2.41
N PHE A 18 26.99 -17.22 1.18
CA PHE A 18 25.74 -16.55 0.84
C PHE A 18 24.51 -17.41 1.19
N LEU A 19 24.53 -18.70 0.84
CA LEU A 19 23.46 -19.64 1.16
C LEU A 19 23.29 -19.78 2.68
N PHE A 20 24.37 -20.05 3.42
CA PHE A 20 24.33 -20.24 4.87
C PHE A 20 23.83 -19.00 5.60
N PHE A 21 24.35 -17.82 5.27
CA PHE A 21 23.91 -16.58 5.91
C PHE A 21 22.40 -16.34 5.71
N ARG A 22 21.90 -16.56 4.48
CA ARG A 22 20.46 -16.41 4.19
C ARG A 22 19.59 -17.48 4.84
N LEU A 23 20.01 -18.73 4.84
CA LEU A 23 19.28 -19.79 5.52
C LEU A 23 19.19 -19.51 7.02
N VAL A 24 20.31 -19.20 7.68
CA VAL A 24 20.32 -18.91 9.12
C VAL A 24 19.39 -17.73 9.43
N THR A 25 19.55 -16.61 8.73
CA THR A 25 18.68 -15.44 8.93
C THR A 25 17.21 -15.71 8.63
N TYR A 26 16.89 -16.48 7.59
CA TYR A 26 15.52 -16.84 7.27
C TYR A 26 14.90 -17.75 8.34
N PHE A 27 15.63 -18.78 8.77
CA PHE A 27 15.14 -19.74 9.76
C PHE A 27 15.02 -19.12 11.16
N THR A 28 15.86 -18.15 11.53
CA THR A 28 15.68 -17.42 12.79
C THR A 28 14.36 -16.65 12.81
N PHE A 29 13.99 -15.97 11.73
CA PHE A 29 12.69 -15.30 11.63
C PHE A 29 11.52 -16.29 11.52
N LEU A 30 11.70 -17.42 10.84
CA LEU A 30 10.68 -18.45 10.72
C LEU A 30 10.34 -19.10 12.08
N LEU A 31 11.33 -19.22 12.99
CA LEU A 31 11.12 -19.78 14.32
C LEU A 31 10.54 -18.79 15.32
N LEU A 32 10.49 -17.48 15.00
CA LEU A 32 9.97 -16.43 15.89
C LEU A 32 8.55 -16.71 16.41
N PRO A 33 7.58 -17.18 15.62
CA PRO A 33 6.27 -17.58 16.12
C PRO A 33 6.32 -18.69 17.18
N ILE A 34 7.23 -19.66 17.03
CA ILE A 34 7.36 -20.78 17.98
C ILE A 34 7.91 -20.28 19.31
N TYR A 35 8.85 -19.32 19.30
CA TYR A 35 9.33 -18.69 20.52
C TYR A 35 8.22 -17.91 21.23
N LEU A 36 7.42 -17.13 20.49
CA LEU A 36 6.33 -16.35 21.09
C LEU A 36 5.22 -17.18 21.70
N GLN A 37 4.94 -18.36 21.15
CA GLN A 37 3.97 -19.29 21.75
C GLN A 37 4.42 -19.79 23.13
N LYS A 38 5.73 -19.89 23.38
CA LYS A 38 6.27 -20.33 24.68
C LYS A 38 6.25 -19.22 25.72
N GLU A 39 6.30 -17.95 25.29
CA GLU A 39 6.42 -16.81 26.18
C GLU A 39 5.17 -15.89 26.16
N VAL A 40 3.99 -16.49 26.27
CA VAL A 40 2.70 -15.77 26.32
C VAL A 40 2.62 -14.77 27.49
N ASN A 41 3.49 -14.92 28.50
CA ASN A 41 3.57 -14.08 29.69
C ASN A 41 4.56 -12.90 29.56
N LEU A 42 5.19 -12.70 28.40
CA LEU A 42 6.03 -11.51 28.18
C LEU A 42 5.26 -10.20 28.40
N ALA A 43 5.97 -9.15 28.78
CA ALA A 43 5.43 -7.80 28.78
C ALA A 43 4.87 -7.43 27.38
N PRO A 44 3.76 -6.69 27.31
CA PRO A 44 3.04 -6.41 26.06
C PRO A 44 3.92 -5.72 25.00
N ILE A 45 4.89 -4.90 25.41
CA ILE A 45 5.86 -4.26 24.52
C ILE A 45 6.62 -5.29 23.67
N TRP A 46 7.14 -6.34 24.31
CA TRP A 46 7.94 -7.35 23.64
C TRP A 46 7.08 -8.18 22.68
N GLN A 47 5.83 -8.45 23.05
CA GLN A 47 4.87 -9.12 22.17
C GLN A 47 4.57 -8.27 20.92
N ILE A 48 4.34 -6.96 21.08
CA ILE A 48 4.12 -6.01 19.97
C ILE A 48 5.33 -6.00 19.04
N ILE A 49 6.54 -5.80 19.59
CA ILE A 49 7.78 -5.75 18.80
C ILE A 49 7.98 -7.06 18.02
N ALA A 50 7.78 -8.20 18.65
CA ALA A 50 7.95 -9.49 17.99
C ALA A 50 6.89 -9.75 16.91
N MET A 51 5.64 -9.34 17.12
CA MET A 51 4.60 -9.38 16.08
C MET A 51 4.90 -8.42 14.91
N ILE A 52 5.50 -7.26 15.18
CA ILE A 52 5.96 -6.36 14.11
C ILE A 52 7.05 -7.07 13.29
N PHE A 53 8.03 -7.72 13.92
CA PHE A 53 9.04 -8.50 13.19
C PHE A 53 8.44 -9.65 12.38
N PHE A 54 7.45 -10.37 12.93
CA PHE A 54 6.76 -11.43 12.20
C PHE A 54 5.98 -10.89 10.99
N SER A 55 5.26 -9.78 11.14
CA SER A 55 4.54 -9.17 10.02
C SER A 55 5.51 -8.64 8.95
N MET A 56 6.64 -8.05 9.34
CA MET A 56 7.71 -7.68 8.41
C MET A 56 8.30 -8.89 7.68
N PHE A 57 8.46 -10.02 8.36
CA PHE A 57 8.88 -11.27 7.74
C PHE A 57 7.89 -11.70 6.65
N ILE A 58 6.58 -11.76 6.95
CA ILE A 58 5.54 -12.10 5.96
C ILE A 58 5.57 -11.15 4.76
N VAL A 59 5.64 -9.84 5.00
CA VAL A 59 5.69 -8.82 3.94
C VAL A 59 6.95 -8.97 3.08
N SER A 60 8.10 -9.31 3.68
CA SER A 60 9.32 -9.63 2.96
C SER A 60 9.13 -10.84 2.03
N GLN A 61 8.39 -11.86 2.46
CA GLN A 61 8.09 -13.01 1.61
C GLN A 61 7.21 -12.64 0.42
N TRP A 62 6.23 -11.75 0.60
CA TRP A 62 5.44 -11.23 -0.53
C TRP A 62 6.34 -10.50 -1.53
N PHE A 63 7.27 -9.67 -1.05
CA PHE A 63 8.21 -8.97 -1.94
C PHE A 63 9.10 -9.94 -2.73
N LEU A 64 9.66 -10.97 -2.07
CA LEU A 64 10.50 -11.97 -2.71
C LEU A 64 9.73 -12.81 -3.73
N LEU A 65 8.51 -13.22 -3.40
CA LEU A 65 7.63 -13.93 -4.32
C LEU A 65 7.30 -13.07 -5.54
N GLY A 66 6.89 -11.82 -5.33
CA GLY A 66 6.56 -10.90 -6.41
C GLY A 66 7.75 -10.63 -7.34
N LYS A 67 8.97 -10.62 -6.81
CA LYS A 67 10.20 -10.50 -7.61
C LYS A 67 10.48 -11.72 -8.48
N GLU A 68 10.23 -12.93 -7.97
CA GLU A 68 10.39 -14.17 -8.74
C GLU A 68 9.35 -14.25 -9.86
N ILE A 69 8.11 -13.85 -9.57
CA ILE A 69 7.03 -13.75 -10.56
C ILE A 69 7.40 -12.74 -11.66
N ASP A 70 7.83 -11.54 -11.27
CA ASP A 70 8.32 -10.50 -12.19
C ASP A 70 9.42 -11.05 -13.13
N HIS A 71 10.41 -11.76 -12.57
CA HIS A 71 11.49 -12.38 -13.35
C HIS A 71 10.99 -13.46 -14.32
N ARG A 72 10.06 -14.33 -13.90
CA ARG A 72 9.54 -15.44 -14.71
C ARG A 72 8.59 -14.96 -15.80
N PHE A 73 7.67 -14.05 -15.48
CA PHE A 73 6.73 -13.46 -16.43
C PHE A 73 7.36 -12.34 -17.25
N LYS A 74 8.59 -11.90 -16.94
CA LYS A 74 9.32 -10.83 -17.63
C LYS A 74 8.44 -9.60 -17.80
N ILE A 75 7.90 -9.07 -16.70
CA ILE A 75 7.04 -7.90 -16.70
C ILE A 75 7.94 -6.67 -16.68
N TYR A 76 8.09 -6.00 -17.82
CA TYR A 76 8.87 -4.76 -17.87
C TYR A 76 7.98 -3.58 -17.48
N PHE A 77 8.56 -2.64 -16.73
CA PHE A 77 7.87 -1.43 -16.29
C PHE A 77 8.83 -0.24 -16.35
N LYS A 78 8.30 0.90 -16.83
CA LYS A 78 8.96 2.20 -16.74
C LYS A 78 8.69 2.77 -15.35
N VAL A 79 9.76 3.10 -14.63
CA VAL A 79 9.71 3.48 -13.22
C VAL A 79 9.87 4.99 -13.07
N ASN A 80 9.00 5.65 -12.29
CA ASN A 80 9.21 7.06 -11.90
C ASN A 80 9.84 7.17 -10.52
N SER A 81 9.52 6.24 -9.61
CA SER A 81 10.15 6.09 -8.29
C SER A 81 10.67 4.68 -8.08
N SER A 82 11.80 4.52 -7.39
CA SER A 82 12.25 3.18 -6.99
C SER A 82 11.20 2.45 -6.11
N ILE A 83 10.28 3.18 -5.47
CA ILE A 83 9.14 2.64 -4.71
C ILE A 83 8.08 1.99 -5.60
N ASP A 84 7.85 2.46 -6.83
CA ASP A 84 6.86 1.84 -7.73
C ASP A 84 7.13 0.34 -7.88
N ARG A 85 8.41 -0.01 -7.97
CA ARG A 85 8.88 -1.41 -8.05
C ARG A 85 8.59 -2.19 -6.77
N VAL A 86 8.76 -1.56 -5.61
CA VAL A 86 8.54 -2.20 -4.31
C VAL A 86 7.05 -2.45 -4.10
N VAL A 87 6.23 -1.43 -4.33
CA VAL A 87 4.77 -1.50 -4.21
C VAL A 87 4.20 -2.57 -5.13
N TYR A 88 4.54 -2.53 -6.42
CA TYR A 88 4.10 -3.53 -7.39
C TYR A 88 4.44 -4.96 -6.94
N ARG A 89 5.69 -5.23 -6.53
CA ARG A 89 6.12 -6.56 -6.12
C ARG A 89 5.43 -7.03 -4.84
N LEU A 90 5.23 -6.14 -3.88
CA LEU A 90 4.49 -6.46 -2.65
C LEU A 90 3.06 -6.88 -2.96
N PHE A 91 2.31 -6.09 -3.75
CA PHE A 91 0.96 -6.45 -4.15
C PHE A 91 0.93 -7.74 -4.98
N MET A 92 1.84 -7.89 -5.95
CA MET A 92 1.91 -9.08 -6.78
C MET A 92 2.12 -10.34 -5.94
N GLY A 93 3.07 -10.33 -5.00
CA GLY A 93 3.30 -11.46 -4.10
C GLY A 93 2.14 -11.70 -3.15
N MET A 94 1.55 -10.63 -2.61
CA MET A 94 0.37 -10.72 -1.74
C MET A 94 -0.81 -11.38 -2.47
N PHE A 95 -1.09 -11.03 -3.73
CA PHE A 95 -2.19 -11.61 -4.50
C PHE A 95 -2.00 -13.12 -4.73
N PHE A 96 -0.80 -13.55 -5.12
CA PHE A 96 -0.51 -14.98 -5.31
C PHE A 96 -0.56 -15.75 -3.99
N MET A 97 -0.04 -15.18 -2.90
CA MET A 97 -0.16 -15.79 -1.57
C MET A 97 -1.61 -15.85 -1.11
N ALA A 98 -2.42 -14.84 -1.40
CA ALA A 98 -3.84 -14.84 -1.07
C ALA A 98 -4.60 -15.96 -1.81
N ILE A 99 -4.34 -16.16 -3.10
CA ILE A 99 -4.93 -17.28 -3.84
C ILE A 99 -4.48 -18.61 -3.24
N TYR A 100 -3.17 -18.77 -3.01
CA TYR A 100 -2.61 -20.01 -2.47
C TYR A 100 -3.16 -20.34 -1.08
N PHE A 101 -3.24 -19.36 -0.18
CA PHE A 101 -3.75 -19.55 1.17
C PHE A 101 -5.27 -19.81 1.17
N ASN A 102 -6.03 -19.17 0.29
CA ASN A 102 -7.44 -19.54 0.14
C ASN A 102 -7.62 -21.00 -0.26
N LEU A 103 -6.76 -21.56 -1.12
CA LEU A 103 -6.78 -23.00 -1.41
C LEU A 103 -6.39 -23.86 -0.20
N LEU A 104 -5.39 -23.45 0.59
CA LEU A 104 -5.02 -24.13 1.83
C LEU A 104 -6.14 -24.11 2.88
N SER A 105 -6.98 -23.08 2.89
CA SER A 105 -8.08 -22.94 3.85
C SER A 105 -9.17 -24.00 3.70
N LEU A 106 -9.24 -24.64 2.53
CA LEU A 106 -10.19 -25.71 2.25
C LEU A 106 -9.79 -27.04 2.90
N LEU A 107 -8.53 -27.17 3.34
CA LEU A 107 -8.02 -28.38 3.98
C LEU A 107 -8.34 -28.41 5.48
N PRO A 108 -8.45 -29.60 6.10
CA PRO A 108 -8.61 -29.72 7.54
C PRO A 108 -7.44 -29.05 8.30
N HIS A 109 -7.72 -28.47 9.47
CA HIS A 109 -6.76 -27.66 10.24
C HIS A 109 -5.39 -28.33 10.48
N LYS A 110 -5.35 -29.66 10.70
CA LYS A 110 -4.08 -30.39 10.88
C LYS A 110 -3.21 -30.33 9.62
N TRP A 111 -3.81 -30.49 8.44
CA TRP A 111 -3.11 -30.44 7.17
C TRP A 111 -2.69 -29.03 6.81
N SER A 112 -3.57 -28.04 6.98
CA SER A 112 -3.24 -26.64 6.70
C SER A 112 -2.08 -26.15 7.56
N TYR A 113 -2.02 -26.54 8.85
CA TYR A 113 -0.90 -26.21 9.74
C TYR A 113 0.43 -26.83 9.27
N ASN A 114 0.44 -28.12 8.92
CA ASN A 114 1.67 -28.78 8.47
C ASN A 114 2.14 -28.22 7.12
N ILE A 115 1.22 -28.01 6.18
CA ILE A 115 1.54 -27.46 4.86
C ILE A 115 2.04 -26.01 5.01
N PHE A 116 1.48 -25.21 5.92
CA PHE A 116 1.98 -23.86 6.21
C PHE A 116 3.48 -23.87 6.54
N TRP A 117 3.93 -24.73 7.45
CA TRP A 117 5.36 -24.82 7.78
C TRP A 117 6.20 -25.31 6.61
N VAL A 118 5.73 -26.35 5.90
CA VAL A 118 6.42 -26.87 4.71
C VAL A 118 6.58 -25.78 3.66
N THR A 119 5.56 -24.95 3.44
CA THR A 119 5.62 -23.87 2.43
C THR A 119 6.69 -22.86 2.74
N TRP A 120 6.80 -22.41 3.99
CA TRP A 120 7.83 -21.46 4.37
C TRP A 120 9.23 -22.06 4.33
N VAL A 121 9.40 -23.34 4.66
CA VAL A 121 10.68 -24.03 4.52
C VAL A 121 11.10 -24.13 3.06
N VAL A 122 10.19 -24.56 2.17
CA VAL A 122 10.45 -24.67 0.73
C VAL A 122 10.74 -23.31 0.11
N MET A 123 9.96 -22.28 0.44
CA MET A 123 10.22 -20.91 -0.01
C MET A 123 11.57 -20.39 0.50
N GLY A 124 11.92 -20.65 1.75
CA GLY A 124 13.21 -20.26 2.33
C GLY A 124 14.40 -20.88 1.60
N LEU A 125 14.31 -22.18 1.29
CA LEU A 125 15.32 -22.88 0.48
C LEU A 125 15.41 -22.29 -0.93
N PHE A 126 14.26 -22.03 -1.56
CA PHE A 126 14.20 -21.48 -2.91
C PHE A 126 14.78 -20.05 -3.01
N TYR A 127 14.49 -19.18 -2.04
CA TYR A 127 15.03 -17.82 -1.99
C TYR A 127 16.51 -17.77 -1.64
N SER A 128 16.98 -18.71 -0.82
CA SER A 128 18.39 -18.79 -0.41
C SER A 128 19.28 -19.42 -1.48
N TRP A 129 18.71 -20.09 -2.48
CA TRP A 129 19.49 -20.80 -3.50
C TRP A 129 20.42 -19.87 -4.33
N PRO A 130 21.74 -20.08 -4.31
CA PRO A 130 22.71 -19.15 -4.87
C PRO A 130 22.86 -19.32 -6.39
N THR A 131 22.16 -18.50 -7.17
CA THR A 131 22.41 -18.36 -8.61
C THR A 131 23.33 -17.16 -8.89
N ARG A 132 24.13 -17.21 -9.96
CA ARG A 132 25.08 -16.11 -10.32
C ARG A 132 24.38 -14.76 -10.45
N GLY A 133 23.15 -14.74 -10.97
CA GLY A 133 22.34 -13.52 -11.05
C GLY A 133 21.86 -13.00 -9.69
N LYS A 134 21.56 -13.90 -8.74
CA LYS A 134 21.13 -13.53 -7.38
C LYS A 134 22.26 -12.94 -6.53
N ILE A 135 23.50 -13.37 -6.74
CA ILE A 135 24.66 -12.83 -5.99
C ILE A 135 24.96 -11.38 -6.39
N ILE A 136 24.83 -11.05 -7.68
CA ILE A 136 25.22 -9.74 -8.22
C ILE A 136 24.10 -8.69 -8.12
N LYS A 137 22.82 -9.10 -8.22
CA LYS A 137 21.69 -8.16 -8.38
C LYS A 137 20.84 -7.92 -7.11
N GLU A 138 21.14 -8.54 -5.97
CA GLU A 138 20.19 -8.63 -4.84
C GLU A 138 20.56 -7.89 -3.55
N SER A 139 21.32 -6.80 -3.61
CA SER A 139 21.38 -5.93 -2.43
C SER A 139 20.08 -5.12 -2.34
N VAL A 140 19.34 -5.23 -1.23
CA VAL A 140 18.10 -4.45 -0.98
C VAL A 140 18.35 -2.94 -1.16
N SER A 141 19.57 -2.49 -0.91
CA SER A 141 20.04 -1.13 -1.15
C SER A 141 19.92 -0.66 -2.60
N THR A 142 19.92 -1.55 -3.60
CA THR A 142 19.68 -1.13 -5.01
C THR A 142 18.24 -0.72 -5.25
N ASN A 143 17.27 -1.27 -4.50
CA ASN A 143 15.84 -0.92 -4.65
C ASN A 143 15.46 0.37 -3.92
N PHE A 144 16.26 0.80 -2.94
CA PHE A 144 16.10 2.07 -2.23
C PHE A 144 17.15 3.11 -2.62
N HIS A 145 17.68 3.02 -3.85
CA HIS A 145 18.70 3.96 -4.33
C HIS A 145 18.20 5.42 -4.26
N GLU A 146 16.91 5.68 -4.47
CA GLU A 146 16.31 7.02 -4.33
C GLU A 146 16.50 7.60 -2.92
N TYR A 147 16.46 6.75 -1.89
CA TYR A 147 16.60 7.13 -0.48
C TYR A 147 18.05 7.28 -0.01
N ARG A 148 19.00 6.67 -0.74
CA ARG A 148 20.43 6.82 -0.44
C ARG A 148 20.90 8.26 -0.60
N TYR A 149 20.33 8.99 -1.56
CA TYR A 149 20.71 10.37 -1.92
C TYR A 149 19.70 11.41 -1.43
N LEU A 150 19.10 11.19 -0.26
CA LEU A 150 18.29 12.21 0.41
C LEU A 150 19.16 13.32 0.99
N ASP A 151 18.71 14.56 0.81
CA ASP A 151 19.27 15.73 1.51
C ASP A 151 19.02 15.62 3.03
N LYS A 152 19.79 16.35 3.84
CA LYS A 152 19.61 16.37 5.31
C LYS A 152 18.16 16.71 5.71
N PHE A 153 17.52 17.68 5.06
CA PHE A 153 16.10 18.02 5.27
C PHE A 153 15.12 16.92 4.84
N GLU A 154 15.41 16.19 3.76
CA GLU A 154 14.57 15.08 3.33
C GLU A 154 14.68 13.91 4.32
N LYS A 155 15.88 13.67 4.86
CA LYS A 155 16.12 12.68 5.93
C LYS A 155 15.39 13.02 7.21
N THR A 156 15.36 14.30 7.63
CA THR A 156 14.61 14.69 8.84
C THR A 156 13.12 14.52 8.67
N VAL A 157 12.55 14.91 7.51
CA VAL A 157 11.12 14.67 7.22
C VAL A 157 10.81 13.18 7.21
N LEU A 158 11.64 12.36 6.57
CA LEU A 158 11.46 10.91 6.58
C LEU A 158 11.54 10.34 7.99
N PHE A 159 12.52 10.75 8.80
CA PHE A 159 12.60 10.34 10.19
C PHE A 159 11.34 10.72 10.97
N LEU A 160 10.85 11.95 10.82
CA LEU A 160 9.60 12.40 11.44
C LEU A 160 8.39 11.61 10.95
N THR A 161 8.30 11.26 9.65
CA THR A 161 7.21 10.41 9.14
C THR A 161 7.19 9.06 9.84
N VAL A 162 8.37 8.45 10.03
CA VAL A 162 8.50 7.15 10.69
C VAL A 162 8.11 7.26 12.17
N VAL A 163 8.63 8.26 12.89
CA VAL A 163 8.27 8.50 14.30
C VAL A 163 6.77 8.71 14.45
N MET A 164 6.17 9.57 13.62
CA MET A 164 4.72 9.83 13.66
C MET A 164 3.88 8.60 13.35
N PHE A 165 4.37 7.74 12.46
CA PHE A 165 3.71 6.48 12.12
C PHE A 165 3.78 5.46 13.26
N PHE A 166 4.89 5.38 13.99
CA PHE A 166 4.96 4.51 15.18
C PHE A 166 4.11 5.05 16.32
N THR A 167 4.08 6.37 16.54
CA THR A 167 3.29 6.97 17.62
C THR A 167 1.78 6.99 17.35
N SER A 168 1.34 6.88 16.10
CA SER A 168 -0.08 6.76 15.76
C SER A 168 -0.66 5.35 15.96
N LEU A 169 0.05 4.45 16.64
CA LEU A 169 -0.52 3.15 17.03
C LEU A 169 -1.76 3.39 17.90
N PRO A 170 -2.91 2.88 17.47
CA PRO A 170 -4.16 3.12 18.17
C PRO A 170 -4.43 2.04 19.22
N GLN A 171 -5.44 2.25 20.08
CA GLN A 171 -5.69 1.34 21.21
C GLN A 171 -6.15 -0.05 20.78
N LEU A 172 -5.43 -1.07 21.23
CA LEU A 172 -5.73 -2.46 20.88
C LEU A 172 -7.06 -2.92 21.49
N PRO A 173 -7.93 -3.63 20.75
CA PRO A 173 -9.16 -4.16 21.30
C PRO A 173 -8.83 -5.32 22.26
N ASN A 174 -9.61 -5.48 23.32
CA ASN A 174 -9.48 -6.60 24.27
C ASN A 174 -10.55 -7.67 23.99
N LEU A 175 -10.50 -8.29 22.81
CA LEU A 175 -11.44 -9.34 22.39
C LEU A 175 -10.73 -10.70 22.31
N PHE A 176 -11.39 -11.76 22.77
CA PHE A 176 -10.81 -13.11 22.87
C PHE A 176 -11.35 -14.09 21.83
N SER A 177 -12.54 -13.84 21.27
CA SER A 177 -13.17 -14.67 20.25
C SER A 177 -12.83 -14.20 18.83
N THR A 178 -12.56 -15.14 17.93
CA THR A 178 -12.26 -14.85 16.51
C THR A 178 -13.44 -14.23 15.78
N SER A 179 -14.67 -14.66 16.08
CA SER A 179 -15.89 -14.08 15.52
C SER A 179 -16.09 -12.63 15.94
N SER A 180 -15.88 -12.32 17.22
CA SER A 180 -15.98 -10.94 17.72
C SER A 180 -14.87 -10.05 17.18
N LEU A 181 -13.67 -10.59 16.97
CA LEU A 181 -12.59 -9.86 16.26
C LEU A 181 -12.97 -9.54 14.82
N ARG A 182 -13.57 -10.49 14.08
CA ARG A 182 -14.06 -10.24 12.71
C ARG A 182 -15.10 -9.12 12.70
N LEU A 183 -16.09 -9.18 13.59
CA LEU A 183 -17.14 -8.17 13.69
C LEU A 183 -16.59 -6.79 14.14
N PHE A 184 -15.55 -6.76 14.96
CA PHE A 184 -14.90 -5.51 15.36
C PHE A 184 -14.21 -4.82 14.17
N PHE A 185 -13.48 -5.58 13.35
CA PHE A 185 -12.80 -5.02 12.19
C PHE A 185 -13.76 -4.74 11.02
N ASP A 186 -14.78 -5.56 10.82
CA ASP A 186 -15.79 -5.36 9.78
C ASP A 186 -17.19 -5.43 10.37
N PRO A 187 -17.67 -4.34 11.01
CA PRO A 187 -19.00 -4.28 11.59
C PRO A 187 -20.10 -4.30 10.53
N SER A 188 -19.76 -4.04 9.27
CA SER A 188 -20.68 -4.04 8.13
C SER A 188 -20.73 -5.36 7.37
N GLU A 189 -19.89 -6.34 7.73
CA GLU A 189 -19.75 -7.65 7.08
C GLU A 189 -19.61 -7.56 5.54
N ARG A 190 -18.90 -6.54 5.05
CA ARG A 190 -18.67 -6.32 3.60
C ARG A 190 -17.49 -7.11 3.07
N VAL A 191 -16.50 -7.38 3.93
CA VAL A 191 -15.26 -8.06 3.58
C VAL A 191 -15.54 -9.54 3.36
N SER A 192 -15.15 -10.05 2.19
CA SER A 192 -15.41 -11.44 1.83
C SER A 192 -14.72 -12.44 2.76
N GLY A 193 -15.31 -13.64 2.90
CA GLY A 193 -14.71 -14.76 3.63
C GLY A 193 -13.29 -15.12 3.16
N ALA A 194 -12.99 -14.89 1.87
CA ALA A 194 -11.67 -15.15 1.29
C ALA A 194 -10.55 -14.29 1.92
N PHE A 195 -10.88 -13.07 2.36
CA PHE A 195 -9.92 -12.22 3.07
C PHE A 195 -9.62 -12.79 4.46
N TRP A 196 -10.66 -13.19 5.20
CA TRP A 196 -10.53 -13.76 6.54
C TRP A 196 -9.78 -15.10 6.53
N ASN A 197 -10.00 -15.90 5.51
CA ASN A 197 -9.25 -17.14 5.27
C ASN A 197 -7.75 -16.85 5.04
N PHE A 198 -7.44 -15.85 4.19
CA PHE A 198 -6.07 -15.42 3.97
C PHE A 198 -5.36 -14.96 5.26
N ILE A 199 -6.00 -14.08 6.05
CA ILE A 199 -5.43 -13.62 7.32
C ILE A 199 -5.28 -14.78 8.31
N SER A 200 -6.30 -15.63 8.46
CA SER A 200 -6.26 -16.73 9.42
C SER A 200 -5.11 -17.71 9.16
N ILE A 201 -4.75 -17.94 7.89
CA ILE A 201 -3.62 -18.79 7.53
C ILE A 201 -2.29 -18.08 7.73
N ASN A 202 -2.16 -16.79 7.37
CA ASN A 202 -0.95 -16.01 7.65
C ASN A 202 -0.55 -16.07 9.14
N TYR A 203 -1.55 -16.08 10.02
CA TYR A 203 -1.37 -16.09 11.47
C TYR A 203 -1.79 -17.42 12.12
N ILE A 204 -1.79 -18.52 11.35
CA ILE A 204 -2.15 -19.85 11.87
C ILE A 204 -1.33 -20.29 13.09
N PRO A 205 -0.04 -19.92 13.26
CA PRO A 205 0.69 -20.27 14.47
C PRO A 205 0.06 -19.70 15.74
N PHE A 206 -0.68 -18.59 15.67
CA PHE A 206 -1.26 -17.95 16.85
C PHE A 206 -2.72 -18.36 17.09
N SER A 207 -3.31 -19.22 16.25
CA SER A 207 -4.73 -19.57 16.35
C SER A 207 -5.13 -20.18 17.69
N LYS A 208 -4.21 -20.89 18.36
CA LYS A 208 -4.42 -21.48 19.70
C LYS A 208 -4.40 -20.44 20.83
N TYR A 209 -3.84 -19.25 20.60
CA TYR A 209 -3.59 -18.23 21.62
C TYR A 209 -4.38 -16.95 21.30
N PRO A 210 -5.58 -16.75 21.89
CA PRO A 210 -6.48 -15.69 21.48
C PRO A 210 -5.89 -14.28 21.65
N LYS A 211 -5.12 -14.05 22.72
CA LYS A 211 -4.40 -12.78 22.96
C LYS A 211 -3.41 -12.46 21.83
N LEU A 212 -2.57 -13.44 21.46
CA LEU A 212 -1.59 -13.27 20.39
C LEU A 212 -2.25 -13.13 19.02
N LEU A 213 -3.35 -13.85 18.78
CA LEU A 213 -4.10 -13.74 17.53
C LEU A 213 -4.69 -12.33 17.35
N ASN A 214 -5.32 -11.78 18.40
CA ASN A 214 -5.84 -10.42 18.40
C ASN A 214 -4.72 -9.38 18.12
N LEU A 215 -3.59 -9.51 18.83
CA LEU A 215 -2.40 -8.69 18.60
C LEU A 215 -1.91 -8.79 17.15
N SER A 216 -1.89 -10.00 16.59
CA SER A 216 -1.41 -10.24 15.23
C SER A 216 -2.30 -9.60 14.17
N TRP A 217 -3.62 -9.66 14.34
CA TRP A 217 -4.58 -9.06 13.40
C TRP A 217 -4.53 -7.54 13.48
N SER A 218 -4.51 -6.97 14.69
CA SER A 218 -4.42 -5.52 14.87
C SER A 218 -3.11 -4.95 14.29
N ILE A 219 -1.97 -5.61 14.51
CA ILE A 219 -0.69 -5.23 13.89
C ILE A 219 -0.73 -5.40 12.38
N HIS A 220 -1.38 -6.44 11.85
CA HIS A 220 -1.56 -6.60 10.40
C HIS A 220 -2.35 -5.45 9.79
N PHE A 221 -3.55 -5.18 10.30
CA PHE A 221 -4.41 -4.11 9.81
C PHE A 221 -3.70 -2.76 9.94
N TYR A 222 -3.04 -2.49 11.06
CA TYR A 222 -2.34 -1.22 11.22
C TYR A 222 -1.04 -1.14 10.40
N TYR A 223 -0.02 -1.92 10.75
CA TYR A 223 1.31 -1.77 10.17
C TYR A 223 1.35 -2.17 8.69
N VAL A 224 0.75 -3.30 8.32
CA VAL A 224 0.85 -3.80 6.93
C VAL A 224 0.00 -2.96 5.99
N THR A 225 -1.29 -2.77 6.30
CA THR A 225 -2.17 -2.04 5.36
C THR A 225 -1.81 -0.55 5.28
N MET A 226 -1.52 0.11 6.41
CA MET A 226 -1.19 1.53 6.39
C MET A 226 0.19 1.79 5.81
N SER A 227 1.18 0.90 6.01
CA SER A 227 2.47 1.03 5.32
C SER A 227 2.32 0.90 3.81
N LEU A 228 1.53 -0.08 3.32
CA LEU A 228 1.21 -0.23 1.90
C LEU A 228 0.50 1.02 1.35
N PHE A 229 -0.45 1.58 2.10
CA PHE A 229 -1.11 2.82 1.75
C PHE A 229 -0.14 4.01 1.64
N LEU A 230 0.74 4.21 2.61
CA LEU A 230 1.71 5.32 2.55
C LEU A 230 2.71 5.15 1.40
N MET A 231 3.17 3.92 1.14
CA MET A 231 4.06 3.63 0.01
C MET A 231 3.37 3.85 -1.35
N THR A 232 2.11 3.44 -1.49
CA THR A 232 1.32 3.66 -2.72
C THR A 232 1.00 5.13 -2.94
N PHE A 233 0.68 5.86 -1.87
CA PHE A 233 0.43 7.29 -1.93
C PHE A 233 1.70 8.07 -2.32
N TYR A 234 2.85 7.71 -1.76
CA TYR A 234 4.13 8.28 -2.19
C TYR A 234 4.40 8.04 -3.69
N ALA A 235 4.19 6.80 -4.14
CA ALA A 235 4.38 6.40 -5.53
C ALA A 235 3.45 7.17 -6.48
N LEU A 236 2.20 7.39 -6.06
CA LEU A 236 1.23 8.22 -6.76
C LEU A 236 1.73 9.68 -6.84
N LEU A 237 2.12 10.29 -5.73
CA LEU A 237 2.63 11.67 -5.70
C LEU A 237 3.85 11.87 -6.60
N ARG A 238 4.77 10.90 -6.66
CA ARG A 238 5.99 11.00 -7.48
C ARG A 238 5.69 11.16 -8.98
N ASN A 239 4.52 10.72 -9.45
CA ASN A 239 4.12 10.92 -10.85
C ASN A 239 3.90 12.39 -11.21
N PHE A 240 3.65 13.25 -10.22
CA PHE A 240 3.25 14.64 -10.42
C PHE A 240 4.26 15.63 -9.84
N VAL A 241 4.89 15.24 -8.74
CA VAL A 241 5.57 16.16 -7.83
C VAL A 241 7.03 15.71 -7.62
N SER A 242 7.89 16.69 -7.34
CA SER A 242 9.30 16.43 -6.98
C SER A 242 9.44 15.57 -5.72
N ARG A 243 10.56 14.84 -5.59
CA ARG A 243 10.84 13.91 -4.47
C ARG A 243 10.65 14.54 -3.08
N ARG A 244 11.04 15.81 -2.93
CA ARG A 244 10.92 16.57 -1.67
C ARG A 244 9.47 16.73 -1.27
N LEU A 245 8.67 17.22 -2.21
CA LEU A 245 7.28 17.51 -1.97
C LEU A 245 6.44 16.23 -1.88
N SER A 246 6.85 15.12 -2.51
CA SER A 246 6.21 13.82 -2.28
C SER A 246 6.43 13.30 -0.86
N LEU A 247 7.62 13.47 -0.28
CA LEU A 247 7.87 13.17 1.14
C LEU A 247 7.05 14.06 2.07
N LEU A 248 6.96 15.37 1.76
CA LEU A 248 6.13 16.29 2.53
C LEU A 248 4.64 15.94 2.45
N GLY A 249 4.15 15.48 1.30
CA GLY A 249 2.77 15.00 1.16
C GLY A 249 2.46 13.81 2.07
N VAL A 250 3.34 12.80 2.09
CA VAL A 250 3.22 11.65 3.00
C VAL A 250 3.29 12.11 4.46
N PHE A 251 4.19 13.03 4.78
CA PHE A 251 4.29 13.60 6.12
C PHE A 251 3.02 14.36 6.53
N ALA A 252 2.49 15.20 5.67
CA ALA A 252 1.24 15.92 5.91
C ALA A 252 0.06 14.96 6.12
N LEU A 253 0.07 13.82 5.44
CA LEU A 253 -0.92 12.76 5.65
C LEU A 253 -0.83 12.20 7.08
N VAL A 254 0.31 11.61 7.43
CA VAL A 254 0.52 10.90 8.71
C VAL A 254 0.44 11.87 9.90
N SER A 255 0.94 13.09 9.75
CA SER A 255 0.93 14.07 10.82
C SER A 255 -0.45 14.68 11.07
N SER A 256 -1.47 14.40 10.25
CA SER A 256 -2.83 14.90 10.52
C SER A 256 -3.47 14.20 11.73
N TRP A 257 -4.12 14.96 12.61
CA TRP A 257 -4.84 14.37 13.75
C TRP A 257 -6.00 13.47 13.32
N SER A 258 -6.61 13.80 12.17
CA SER A 258 -7.62 12.96 11.53
C SER A 258 -7.12 11.54 11.26
N PHE A 259 -5.85 11.36 10.90
CA PHE A 259 -5.26 10.02 10.71
C PHE A 259 -5.42 9.14 11.96
N SER A 260 -5.07 9.67 13.13
CA SER A 260 -5.18 8.95 14.42
C SER A 260 -6.63 8.72 14.83
N LYS A 261 -7.51 9.71 14.63
CA LYS A 261 -8.94 9.60 14.99
C LYS A 261 -9.70 8.60 14.13
N ILE A 262 -9.41 8.56 12.82
CA ILE A 262 -10.04 7.58 11.92
C ILE A 262 -9.62 6.17 12.35
N LEU A 263 -8.33 5.97 12.61
CA LEU A 263 -7.84 4.71 13.15
C LEU A 263 -8.58 4.32 14.43
N ALA A 264 -8.61 5.22 15.42
CA ALA A 264 -9.25 4.94 16.71
C ALA A 264 -10.75 4.58 16.60
N ASN A 265 -11.44 5.10 15.58
CA ASN A 265 -12.85 4.79 15.37
C ASN A 265 -13.06 3.38 14.80
N ASN A 266 -12.28 2.95 13.80
CA ASN A 266 -12.31 1.59 13.30
C ASN A 266 -11.07 1.26 12.46
N TYR A 267 -10.29 0.26 12.89
CA TYR A 267 -9.11 -0.19 12.17
C TYR A 267 -9.42 -0.87 10.85
N GLY A 268 -10.52 -1.60 10.74
CA GLY A 268 -10.79 -2.38 9.52
C GLY A 268 -11.22 -1.51 8.36
N PHE A 269 -11.79 -0.31 8.59
CA PHE A 269 -12.09 0.64 7.52
C PHE A 269 -10.83 1.16 6.80
N THR A 270 -9.63 1.00 7.38
CA THR A 270 -8.37 1.26 6.67
C THR A 270 -8.27 0.44 5.39
N LEU A 271 -8.61 -0.84 5.44
CA LEU A 271 -8.46 -1.72 4.29
C LEU A 271 -9.42 -1.33 3.14
N LEU A 272 -10.65 -0.93 3.46
CA LEU A 272 -11.64 -0.49 2.48
C LEU A 272 -11.22 0.82 1.79
N THR A 273 -10.81 1.80 2.58
CA THR A 273 -10.52 3.16 2.09
C THR A 273 -9.16 3.27 1.40
N THR A 274 -8.19 2.43 1.78
CA THR A 274 -6.86 2.38 1.17
C THR A 274 -6.88 1.85 -0.26
N PHE A 275 -7.87 1.02 -0.62
CA PHE A 275 -8.03 0.48 -1.97
C PHE A 275 -8.15 1.59 -3.03
N SER A 276 -8.76 2.74 -2.69
CA SER A 276 -8.92 3.88 -3.60
C SER A 276 -7.58 4.39 -4.17
N VAL A 277 -6.55 4.53 -3.32
CA VAL A 277 -5.20 4.96 -3.76
C VAL A 277 -4.55 3.90 -4.63
N VAL A 278 -4.64 2.64 -4.23
CA VAL A 278 -4.02 1.54 -4.99
C VAL A 278 -4.66 1.44 -6.36
N TRP A 279 -5.98 1.62 -6.46
CA TRP A 279 -6.71 1.62 -7.71
C TRP A 279 -6.24 2.75 -8.65
N VAL A 280 -6.21 4.00 -8.17
CA VAL A 280 -5.70 5.15 -8.98
C VAL A 280 -4.23 4.96 -9.36
N TRP A 281 -3.37 4.54 -8.44
CA TRP A 281 -1.96 4.29 -8.73
C TRP A 281 -1.79 3.17 -9.78
N SER A 282 -2.57 2.10 -9.70
CA SER A 282 -2.48 0.96 -10.63
C SER A 282 -2.87 1.32 -12.07
N THR A 283 -3.85 2.21 -12.26
CA THR A 283 -4.26 2.68 -13.59
C THR A 283 -3.15 3.52 -14.24
N LEU A 284 -2.51 4.39 -13.46
CA LEU A 284 -1.33 5.12 -13.93
C LEU A 284 -0.14 4.20 -14.20
N TRP A 285 0.11 3.25 -13.30
CA TRP A 285 1.25 2.35 -13.41
C TRP A 285 1.15 1.45 -14.64
N SER A 286 -0.02 0.85 -14.87
CA SER A 286 -0.26 -0.02 -16.02
C SER A 286 -0.13 0.72 -17.36
N THR A 287 -0.72 1.92 -17.46
CA THR A 287 -0.63 2.72 -18.69
C THR A 287 0.79 3.16 -19.00
N LYS A 288 1.63 3.40 -17.98
CA LYS A 288 3.06 3.71 -18.15
C LYS A 288 3.92 2.48 -18.41
N SER A 289 3.53 1.30 -17.92
CA SER A 289 4.34 0.08 -17.99
C SER A 289 4.57 -0.41 -19.43
N SER A 290 3.71 -0.01 -20.39
CA SER A 290 3.80 -0.35 -21.83
C SER A 290 3.97 -1.85 -22.12
N THR A 291 3.62 -2.72 -21.16
CA THR A 291 3.66 -4.18 -21.34
C THR A 291 2.27 -4.77 -21.19
N TYR A 292 1.87 -5.60 -22.15
CA TYR A 292 0.57 -6.28 -22.12
C TYR A 292 0.42 -7.20 -20.90
N ARG A 293 1.53 -7.67 -20.32
CA ARG A 293 1.54 -8.54 -19.14
C ARG A 293 1.15 -7.81 -17.85
N SER A 294 1.19 -6.47 -17.84
CA SER A 294 0.62 -5.68 -16.74
C SER A 294 -0.89 -5.91 -16.57
N GLY A 295 -1.57 -6.46 -17.59
CA GLY A 295 -2.97 -6.90 -17.49
C GLY A 295 -3.19 -7.96 -16.41
N LEU A 296 -2.21 -8.86 -16.17
CA LEU A 296 -2.31 -9.84 -15.08
C LEU A 296 -2.38 -9.15 -13.71
N PHE A 297 -1.59 -8.09 -13.53
CA PHE A 297 -1.60 -7.31 -12.29
C PHE A 297 -2.91 -6.59 -12.07
N ILE A 298 -3.48 -5.95 -13.10
CA ILE A 298 -4.78 -5.27 -13.00
C ILE A 298 -5.89 -6.26 -12.72
N GLY A 299 -5.92 -7.40 -13.40
CA GLY A 299 -6.91 -8.43 -13.14
C GLY A 299 -6.87 -8.87 -11.67
N LEU A 300 -5.68 -9.16 -11.15
CA LEU A 300 -5.52 -9.60 -9.76
C LEU A 300 -5.82 -8.50 -8.73
N LEU A 301 -5.47 -7.25 -9.03
CA LEU A 301 -5.88 -6.11 -8.23
C LEU A 301 -7.41 -5.98 -8.20
N GLY A 302 -8.09 -6.18 -9.33
CA GLY A 302 -9.54 -6.21 -9.41
C GLY A 302 -10.15 -7.30 -8.55
N ALA A 303 -9.61 -8.52 -8.62
CA ALA A 303 -10.00 -9.63 -7.76
C ALA A 303 -9.77 -9.31 -6.28
N TRP A 304 -8.64 -8.69 -5.93
CA TRP A 304 -8.38 -8.22 -4.57
C TRP A 304 -9.38 -7.14 -4.13
N GLY A 305 -9.74 -6.22 -5.01
CA GLY A 305 -10.81 -5.25 -4.76
C GLY A 305 -12.13 -5.93 -4.40
N THR A 306 -12.52 -6.98 -5.14
CA THR A 306 -13.72 -7.76 -4.82
C THR A 306 -13.62 -8.58 -3.52
N VAL A 307 -12.40 -8.96 -3.11
CA VAL A 307 -12.15 -9.61 -1.81
C VAL A 307 -12.41 -8.62 -0.67
N ILE A 308 -12.02 -7.36 -0.86
CA ILE A 308 -12.19 -6.27 0.10
C ILE A 308 -13.66 -5.86 0.21
N ASP A 309 -14.32 -5.57 -0.91
CA ASP A 309 -15.75 -5.25 -0.97
C ASP A 309 -16.31 -5.72 -2.31
N LYS A 310 -17.48 -6.35 -2.27
CA LYS A 310 -18.21 -6.84 -3.43
C LYS A 310 -18.50 -5.72 -4.44
N SER A 311 -18.79 -4.50 -3.95
CA SER A 311 -19.09 -3.33 -4.78
C SER A 311 -17.96 -2.97 -5.76
N ASN A 312 -16.70 -3.29 -5.41
CA ASN A 312 -15.52 -3.00 -6.22
C ASN A 312 -15.47 -3.80 -7.54
N ILE A 313 -16.34 -4.78 -7.76
CA ILE A 313 -16.45 -5.43 -9.08
C ILE A 313 -16.85 -4.42 -10.17
N ILE A 314 -17.67 -3.43 -9.80
CA ILE A 314 -18.08 -2.35 -10.69
C ILE A 314 -16.87 -1.49 -11.06
N LEU A 315 -16.01 -1.19 -10.07
CA LEU A 315 -14.74 -0.50 -10.30
C LEU A 315 -13.82 -1.27 -11.25
N LEU A 316 -13.77 -2.60 -11.16
CA LEU A 316 -12.99 -3.42 -12.09
C LEU A 316 -13.52 -3.31 -13.52
N VAL A 317 -14.84 -3.42 -13.72
CA VAL A 317 -15.46 -3.28 -15.05
C VAL A 317 -15.18 -1.90 -15.63
N VAL A 318 -15.39 -0.84 -14.85
CA VAL A 318 -15.08 0.54 -15.26
C VAL A 318 -13.59 0.71 -15.57
N GLN A 319 -12.70 0.15 -14.75
CA GLN A 319 -11.26 0.19 -14.98
C GLN A 319 -10.88 -0.44 -16.31
N LEU A 320 -11.43 -1.61 -16.64
CA LEU A 320 -11.16 -2.29 -17.91
C LEU A 320 -11.68 -1.49 -19.11
N LEU A 321 -12.87 -0.91 -19.01
CA LEU A 321 -13.43 -0.05 -20.06
C LEU A 321 -12.59 1.20 -20.28
N LEU A 322 -12.19 1.90 -19.21
CA LEU A 322 -11.32 3.07 -19.28
C LEU A 322 -9.98 2.75 -19.92
N ILE A 323 -9.35 1.63 -19.52
CA ILE A 323 -8.07 1.22 -20.10
C ILE A 323 -8.22 0.93 -21.59
N HIS A 324 -9.26 0.20 -21.99
CA HIS A 324 -9.45 -0.19 -23.40
C HIS A 324 -9.74 0.99 -24.33
N PHE A 325 -10.69 1.84 -23.94
CA PHE A 325 -11.25 2.89 -24.80
C PHE A 325 -10.53 4.24 -24.64
N VAL A 326 -10.19 4.61 -23.41
CA VAL A 326 -9.64 5.94 -23.11
C VAL A 326 -8.12 5.91 -23.08
N PHE A 327 -7.52 5.04 -22.27
CA PHE A 327 -6.08 5.12 -22.00
C PHE A 327 -5.19 4.46 -23.06
N PHE A 328 -5.67 3.40 -23.73
CA PHE A 328 -4.96 2.73 -24.81
C PHE A 328 -5.45 3.17 -26.21
N LYS A 329 -5.95 4.39 -26.37
CA LYS A 329 -6.45 4.87 -27.67
C LYS A 329 -5.41 4.75 -28.80
N GLU A 330 -4.14 5.00 -28.48
CA GLU A 330 -3.02 4.98 -29.44
C GLU A 330 -2.40 3.58 -29.65
N GLU A 331 -2.74 2.60 -28.82
CA GLU A 331 -2.15 1.26 -28.88
C GLU A 331 -2.82 0.36 -29.91
N THR A 332 -2.06 -0.58 -30.48
CA THR A 332 -2.56 -1.54 -31.48
C THR A 332 -3.65 -2.46 -30.91
N ALA A 333 -4.59 -2.88 -31.77
CA ALA A 333 -5.64 -3.84 -31.39
C ALA A 333 -5.07 -5.17 -30.86
N TRP A 334 -3.93 -5.61 -31.40
CA TRP A 334 -3.21 -6.80 -30.92
C TRP A 334 -2.76 -6.63 -29.47
N TYR A 335 -2.16 -5.48 -29.13
CA TYR A 335 -1.73 -5.19 -27.75
C TYR A 335 -2.91 -5.21 -26.79
N LYS A 336 -4.03 -4.58 -27.16
CA LYS A 336 -5.27 -4.60 -26.37
C LYS A 336 -5.76 -6.03 -26.14
N ARG A 337 -5.82 -6.86 -27.19
CA ARG A 337 -6.27 -8.26 -27.07
C ARG A 337 -5.36 -9.08 -26.15
N GLN A 338 -4.04 -8.92 -26.23
CA GLN A 338 -3.11 -9.59 -25.33
C GLN A 338 -3.29 -9.13 -23.89
N PHE A 339 -3.40 -7.82 -23.67
CA PHE A 339 -3.64 -7.26 -22.34
C PHE A 339 -4.90 -7.86 -21.69
N PHE A 340 -6.00 -7.92 -22.42
CA PHE A 340 -7.25 -8.52 -21.95
C PHE A 340 -7.15 -10.03 -21.69
N LYS A 341 -6.35 -10.76 -22.47
CA LYS A 341 -6.08 -12.18 -22.21
C LYS A 341 -5.42 -12.39 -20.85
N TYR A 342 -4.49 -11.51 -20.47
CA TYR A 342 -3.82 -11.60 -19.16
C TYR A 342 -4.71 -11.12 -18.00
N THR A 343 -5.65 -10.18 -18.22
CA THR A 343 -6.60 -9.75 -17.17
C THR A 343 -7.64 -10.83 -16.85
N LEU A 344 -7.89 -11.77 -17.77
CA LEU A 344 -8.99 -12.75 -17.67
C LEU A 344 -8.93 -13.59 -16.40
N LEU A 345 -7.74 -13.99 -15.95
CA LEU A 345 -7.57 -14.74 -14.68
C LEU A 345 -8.18 -13.97 -13.50
N GLY A 346 -7.91 -12.67 -13.43
CA GLY A 346 -8.45 -11.82 -12.38
C GLY A 346 -9.96 -11.62 -12.49
N VAL A 347 -10.47 -11.43 -13.71
CA VAL A 347 -11.92 -11.31 -13.97
C VAL A 347 -12.65 -12.59 -13.59
N PHE A 348 -12.08 -13.75 -13.88
CA PHE A 348 -12.64 -15.04 -13.46
C PHE A 348 -12.69 -15.16 -11.94
N LEU A 349 -11.59 -14.82 -11.25
CA LEU A 349 -11.58 -14.83 -9.78
C LEU A 349 -12.59 -13.84 -9.19
N SER A 350 -12.65 -12.60 -9.70
CA SER A 350 -13.56 -11.57 -9.18
C SER A 350 -15.04 -11.96 -9.38
N THR A 351 -15.38 -12.53 -10.53
CA THR A 351 -16.74 -13.00 -10.81
C THR A 351 -17.11 -14.20 -9.94
N SER A 352 -16.20 -15.16 -9.75
CA SER A 352 -16.43 -16.29 -8.83
C SER A 352 -16.67 -15.83 -7.39
N LEU A 353 -15.89 -14.86 -6.90
CA LEU A 353 -16.05 -14.28 -5.57
C LEU A 353 -17.37 -13.51 -5.43
N PHE A 354 -17.77 -12.78 -6.47
CA PHE A 354 -19.04 -12.06 -6.49
C PHE A 354 -20.23 -13.00 -6.28
N PHE A 355 -20.28 -14.15 -6.98
CA PHE A 355 -21.34 -15.13 -6.82
C PHE A 355 -21.32 -15.84 -5.46
N LEU A 356 -20.13 -16.06 -4.88
CA LEU A 356 -19.98 -16.71 -3.57
C LEU A 356 -20.24 -15.77 -2.38
N SER A 357 -20.21 -14.45 -2.61
CA SER A 357 -20.39 -13.45 -1.55
C SER A 357 -21.86 -13.24 -1.19
N THR A 358 -22.16 -13.31 0.11
CA THR A 358 -23.50 -13.12 0.68
C THR A 358 -23.88 -11.66 0.94
N SER A 359 -22.95 -10.72 0.79
CA SER A 359 -23.21 -9.29 1.05
C SER A 359 -24.12 -8.66 -0.01
N THR A 360 -24.96 -7.73 0.43
CA THR A 360 -25.88 -6.95 -0.40
C THR A 360 -25.21 -5.67 -0.89
N ILE A 361 -25.64 -5.18 -2.06
CA ILE A 361 -25.26 -3.88 -2.60
C ILE A 361 -26.42 -2.92 -2.33
N SER A 362 -26.21 -1.93 -1.47
CA SER A 362 -27.19 -0.87 -1.19
C SER A 362 -26.97 0.33 -2.11
N VAL A 363 -28.07 0.90 -2.60
CA VAL A 363 -28.08 2.09 -3.46
C VAL A 363 -28.67 3.25 -2.65
N GLU A 364 -27.82 4.16 -2.18
CA GLU A 364 -28.18 5.27 -1.29
C GLU A 364 -27.51 6.57 -1.74
N MET A 365 -28.10 7.26 -2.71
CA MET A 365 -27.50 8.48 -3.28
C MET A 365 -27.48 9.67 -2.32
N ILE A 366 -28.61 10.02 -1.71
CA ILE A 366 -28.76 11.30 -0.98
C ILE A 366 -27.94 11.30 0.31
N GLU A 367 -27.88 10.18 1.01
CA GLU A 367 -27.12 10.04 2.25
C GLU A 367 -25.60 10.16 2.01
N SER A 368 -25.11 9.60 0.89
CA SER A 368 -23.69 9.64 0.54
C SER A 368 -23.13 11.06 0.38
N VAL A 369 -23.88 11.98 -0.22
CA VAL A 369 -23.44 13.38 -0.46
C VAL A 369 -23.29 14.15 0.86
N ASN A 370 -24.23 13.97 1.78
CA ASN A 370 -24.20 14.62 3.08
C ASN A 370 -23.01 14.10 3.92
N ILE A 371 -22.75 12.80 3.87
CA ILE A 371 -21.59 12.21 4.56
C ILE A 371 -20.28 12.79 4.01
N ILE A 372 -20.07 12.76 2.68
CA ILE A 372 -18.83 13.25 2.05
C ILE A 372 -18.59 14.73 2.36
N SER A 373 -19.63 15.58 2.25
CA SER A 373 -19.48 17.01 2.53
C SER A 373 -19.16 17.30 4.00
N SER A 374 -19.81 16.57 4.92
CA SER A 374 -19.53 16.68 6.35
C SER A 374 -18.11 16.22 6.70
N GLU A 375 -17.62 15.16 6.06
CA GLU A 375 -16.27 14.65 6.25
C GLU A 375 -15.21 15.63 5.73
N ILE A 376 -15.40 16.20 4.54
CA ILE A 376 -14.47 17.21 4.00
C ILE A 376 -14.37 18.41 4.96
N SER A 377 -15.50 18.94 5.43
CA SER A 377 -15.52 20.05 6.39
C SER A 377 -14.80 19.70 7.70
N ARG A 378 -15.03 18.49 8.21
CA ARG A 378 -14.37 17.96 9.42
C ARG A 378 -12.86 17.75 9.24
N LEU A 379 -12.41 17.32 8.07
CA LEU A 379 -10.99 17.11 7.78
C LEU A 379 -10.25 18.43 7.60
N VAL A 380 -10.84 19.39 6.89
CA VAL A 380 -10.24 20.72 6.66
C VAL A 380 -10.14 21.52 7.96
N SER A 381 -11.19 21.50 8.80
CA SER A 381 -11.17 22.18 10.10
C SER A 381 -10.13 21.62 11.08
N ARG A 382 -9.73 20.34 10.93
CA ARG A 382 -8.73 19.70 11.78
C ARG A 382 -7.29 19.94 11.36
N LYS A 383 -7.04 20.39 10.15
CA LYS A 383 -5.68 20.67 9.68
C LYS A 383 -5.65 21.81 8.68
N SER A 384 -4.99 22.89 9.09
CA SER A 384 -4.84 24.11 8.29
C SER A 384 -4.20 23.84 6.92
N PHE A 385 -3.25 22.90 6.87
CA PHE A 385 -2.59 22.50 5.62
C PHE A 385 -3.57 22.04 4.52
N PHE A 386 -4.73 21.48 4.88
CA PHE A 386 -5.71 21.02 3.90
C PHE A 386 -6.52 22.14 3.26
N VAL A 387 -6.49 23.37 3.79
CA VAL A 387 -7.11 24.54 3.12
C VAL A 387 -6.47 24.78 1.74
N LEU A 388 -5.18 24.47 1.59
CA LEU A 388 -4.46 24.57 0.32
C LEU A 388 -5.02 23.63 -0.77
N SER A 389 -5.74 22.57 -0.39
CA SER A 389 -6.34 21.63 -1.35
C SER A 389 -7.38 22.30 -2.25
N PHE A 390 -8.12 23.28 -1.75
CA PHE A 390 -9.12 24.03 -2.53
C PHE A 390 -8.45 24.78 -3.69
N PHE A 391 -7.39 25.55 -3.38
CA PHE A 391 -6.62 26.26 -4.41
C PHE A 391 -5.88 25.28 -5.34
N GLY A 392 -5.39 24.17 -4.80
CA GLY A 392 -4.78 23.10 -5.59
C GLY A 392 -5.73 22.49 -6.61
N LEU A 393 -6.99 22.25 -6.23
CA LEU A 393 -8.04 21.75 -7.11
C LEU A 393 -8.34 22.77 -8.22
N VAL A 394 -8.49 24.06 -7.88
CA VAL A 394 -8.73 25.11 -8.89
C VAL A 394 -7.62 25.16 -9.94
N ILE A 395 -6.35 25.09 -9.51
CA ILE A 395 -5.21 25.06 -10.44
C ILE A 395 -5.20 23.77 -11.26
N PHE A 396 -5.52 22.63 -10.65
CA PHE A 396 -5.59 21.36 -11.34
C PHE A 396 -6.66 21.36 -12.43
N MET A 397 -7.85 21.92 -12.15
CA MET A 397 -8.92 22.09 -13.12
C MET A 397 -8.55 23.09 -14.21
N TYR A 398 -7.96 24.22 -13.85
CA TYR A 398 -7.45 25.19 -14.82
C TYR A 398 -6.44 24.54 -15.77
N LYS A 399 -5.53 23.70 -15.26
CA LYS A 399 -4.56 22.98 -16.09
C LYS A 399 -5.25 22.05 -17.10
N ILE A 400 -6.23 21.26 -16.67
CA ILE A 400 -6.96 20.33 -17.55
C ILE A 400 -7.70 21.08 -18.66
N LEU A 401 -8.34 22.21 -18.32
CA LEU A 401 -9.13 22.98 -19.27
C LEU A 401 -8.28 23.85 -20.21
N ALA A 402 -7.26 24.55 -19.69
CA ALA A 402 -6.50 25.54 -20.44
C ALA A 402 -5.40 24.91 -21.32
N GLN A 403 -4.78 23.81 -20.90
CA GLN A 403 -3.63 23.24 -21.59
C GLN A 403 -3.99 22.49 -22.87
N THR A 404 -5.28 22.19 -23.10
CA THR A 404 -5.77 21.67 -24.39
C THR A 404 -5.71 22.70 -25.53
N ARG A 405 -5.64 24.01 -25.23
CA ARG A 405 -5.75 25.09 -26.21
C ARG A 405 -4.44 25.79 -26.61
N SER A 406 -3.33 25.63 -25.86
CA SER A 406 -2.09 26.37 -26.16
C SER A 406 -0.83 25.77 -25.52
N GLU A 407 0.17 25.41 -26.33
CA GLU A 407 1.51 25.02 -25.84
C GLU A 407 2.29 26.18 -25.19
N LYS A 408 1.87 27.44 -25.41
CA LYS A 408 2.60 28.64 -24.95
C LYS A 408 2.42 28.94 -23.46
N HIS A 409 1.43 28.34 -22.79
CA HIS A 409 1.19 28.51 -21.35
C HIS A 409 1.47 27.22 -20.57
N LYS A 410 2.74 26.77 -20.56
CA LYS A 410 3.22 25.71 -19.65
C LYS A 410 3.32 26.26 -18.21
N VAL A 411 2.18 26.49 -17.56
CA VAL A 411 2.13 26.96 -16.15
C VAL A 411 2.65 25.89 -15.19
N LEU A 412 2.53 24.60 -15.54
CA LEU A 412 3.10 23.48 -14.79
C LEU A 412 3.89 22.55 -15.70
N ASN A 413 5.08 22.15 -15.24
CA ASN A 413 5.87 21.09 -15.89
C ASN A 413 5.40 19.67 -15.48
N ILE A 414 4.09 19.48 -15.40
CA ILE A 414 3.46 18.19 -15.09
C ILE A 414 2.86 17.65 -16.39
N SER A 415 3.08 16.36 -16.70
CA SER A 415 2.48 15.72 -17.87
C SER A 415 0.96 15.88 -17.92
N HIS A 416 0.44 16.36 -19.04
CA HIS A 416 -0.99 16.61 -19.23
C HIS A 416 -1.80 15.30 -19.25
N ASP A 417 -1.28 14.28 -19.95
CA ASP A 417 -1.90 12.95 -20.04
C ASP A 417 -2.07 12.28 -18.66
N SER A 418 -1.04 12.31 -17.80
CA SER A 418 -1.17 11.74 -16.45
C SER A 418 -2.18 12.49 -15.58
N SER A 419 -2.31 13.81 -15.73
CA SER A 419 -3.33 14.58 -15.01
C SER A 419 -4.75 14.25 -15.46
N ILE A 420 -4.98 14.05 -16.77
CA ILE A 420 -6.29 13.60 -17.27
C ILE A 420 -6.62 12.21 -16.72
N LYS A 421 -5.67 11.27 -16.78
CA LYS A 421 -5.84 9.90 -16.25
C LYS A 421 -6.25 9.91 -14.78
N VAL A 422 -5.59 10.73 -13.95
CA VAL A 422 -5.97 10.88 -12.53
C VAL A 422 -7.34 11.53 -12.38
N ALA A 423 -7.63 12.61 -13.10
CA ALA A 423 -8.91 13.29 -13.00
C ALA A 423 -10.09 12.35 -13.33
N ILE A 424 -9.98 11.58 -14.41
CA ILE A 424 -10.98 10.58 -14.80
C ILE A 424 -11.10 9.50 -13.71
N SER A 425 -9.97 9.02 -13.18
CA SER A 425 -10.00 8.00 -12.12
C SER A 425 -10.68 8.49 -10.83
N ILE A 426 -10.40 9.72 -10.40
CA ILE A 426 -11.03 10.33 -9.22
C ILE A 426 -12.54 10.53 -9.47
N LEU A 427 -12.91 11.00 -10.67
CA LEU A 427 -14.31 11.16 -11.04
C LEU A 427 -15.06 9.83 -11.06
N CYS A 428 -14.44 8.75 -11.54
CA CYS A 428 -15.04 7.42 -11.49
C CYS A 428 -15.21 6.90 -10.06
N LEU A 429 -14.23 7.11 -9.17
CA LEU A 429 -14.37 6.77 -7.75
C LEU A 429 -15.52 7.53 -7.10
N LEU A 430 -15.63 8.84 -7.35
CA LEU A 430 -16.72 9.68 -6.85
C LEU A 430 -18.09 9.20 -7.37
N LEU A 431 -18.21 8.94 -8.67
CA LEU A 431 -19.48 8.48 -9.26
C LEU A 431 -19.92 7.13 -8.69
N ILE A 432 -18.99 6.19 -8.51
CA ILE A 432 -19.32 4.87 -7.97
C ILE A 432 -19.71 4.95 -6.50
N ASP A 433 -19.02 5.78 -5.71
CA ASP A 433 -19.36 5.96 -4.30
C ASP A 433 -20.74 6.61 -4.13
N LEU A 434 -21.07 7.60 -4.96
CA LEU A 434 -22.39 8.22 -5.01
C LEU A 434 -23.50 7.24 -5.41
N LEU A 435 -23.22 6.33 -6.36
CA LEU A 435 -24.21 5.38 -6.88
C LEU A 435 -24.44 4.15 -5.98
N PHE A 436 -23.36 3.57 -5.44
CA PHE A 436 -23.39 2.23 -4.85
C PHE A 436 -23.02 2.19 -3.36
N SER A 437 -22.92 3.35 -2.69
CA SER A 437 -22.55 3.47 -1.27
C SER A 437 -21.32 2.63 -0.90
N SER A 438 -20.33 2.56 -1.80
CA SER A 438 -19.20 1.64 -1.69
C SER A 438 -18.23 1.98 -0.55
N ARG A 439 -18.46 3.07 0.21
CA ARG A 439 -17.59 3.60 1.27
C ARG A 439 -16.12 3.74 0.84
N THR A 440 -15.90 3.70 -0.47
CA THR A 440 -14.60 3.87 -1.11
C THR A 440 -14.12 5.30 -1.00
N PHE A 441 -15.05 6.24 -0.86
CA PHE A 441 -14.81 7.67 -0.71
C PHE A 441 -15.12 8.18 0.72
N GLN A 442 -14.72 7.44 1.75
CA GLN A 442 -14.75 7.88 3.14
C GLN A 442 -13.36 7.93 3.78
N ASP A 443 -13.20 8.71 4.83
CA ASP A 443 -12.05 8.70 5.74
C ASP A 443 -10.67 8.87 5.04
N PHE A 444 -9.85 7.80 4.91
CA PHE A 444 -8.51 7.88 4.33
C PHE A 444 -8.51 8.23 2.85
N SER A 445 -9.59 7.89 2.14
CA SER A 445 -9.74 8.20 0.71
C SER A 445 -9.80 9.72 0.46
N ILE A 446 -10.62 10.43 1.24
CA ILE A 446 -10.72 11.89 1.19
C ILE A 446 -9.41 12.51 1.67
N LEU A 447 -8.80 11.93 2.71
CA LEU A 447 -7.59 12.44 3.33
C LEU A 447 -6.38 12.42 2.36
N TRP A 448 -6.20 11.36 1.56
CA TRP A 448 -5.13 11.35 0.55
C TRP A 448 -5.41 12.31 -0.61
N LEU A 449 -6.68 12.52 -1.00
CA LEU A 449 -7.06 13.48 -2.03
C LEU A 449 -6.77 14.92 -1.60
N LEU A 450 -7.14 15.28 -0.37
CA LEU A 450 -6.83 16.59 0.21
C LEU A 450 -5.31 16.81 0.26
N ALA A 451 -4.55 15.79 0.68
CA ALA A 451 -3.08 15.84 0.69
C ALA A 451 -2.48 15.93 -0.72
N PHE A 452 -3.07 15.26 -1.72
CA PHE A 452 -2.63 15.33 -3.11
C PHE A 452 -2.80 16.75 -3.67
N PHE A 453 -3.98 17.35 -3.53
CA PHE A 453 -4.25 18.68 -4.05
C PHE A 453 -3.46 19.78 -3.32
N SER A 454 -3.27 19.67 -2.00
CA SER A 454 -2.47 20.66 -1.26
C SER A 454 -1.01 20.66 -1.71
N VAL A 455 -0.42 19.49 -1.96
CA VAL A 455 0.97 19.38 -2.44
C VAL A 455 1.12 19.89 -3.87
N LEU A 456 0.12 19.69 -4.74
CA LEU A 456 0.15 20.22 -6.10
C LEU A 456 0.30 21.74 -6.12
N LEU A 457 -0.41 22.46 -5.25
CA LEU A 457 -0.26 23.92 -5.13
C LEU A 457 1.18 24.32 -4.76
N ILE A 458 1.79 23.61 -3.82
CA ILE A 458 3.15 23.91 -3.35
C ILE A 458 4.17 23.65 -4.47
N GLU A 459 3.98 22.61 -5.28
CA GLU A 459 4.83 22.34 -6.46
C GLU A 459 4.78 23.51 -7.46
N VAL A 460 3.62 24.15 -7.67
CA VAL A 460 3.52 25.35 -8.52
C VAL A 460 4.35 26.50 -7.97
N ILE A 461 4.26 26.74 -6.66
CA ILE A 461 5.06 27.78 -5.99
C ILE A 461 6.55 27.47 -6.13
N PHE A 462 6.95 26.20 -5.96
CA PHE A 462 8.34 25.77 -6.06
C PHE A 462 8.90 25.88 -7.48
N GLN A 463 8.07 25.66 -8.50
CA GLN A 463 8.47 25.84 -9.90
C GLN A 463 8.73 27.31 -10.23
N LYS A 464 7.93 28.24 -9.69
CA LYS A 464 8.15 29.69 -9.86
C LYS A 464 9.41 30.18 -9.14
N ILE A 465 9.76 29.60 -7.99
CA ILE A 465 10.90 30.01 -7.15
C ILE A 465 12.15 29.16 -7.44
N ARG A 466 12.22 28.48 -8.60
CA ARG A 466 13.29 27.50 -8.91
C ARG A 466 14.71 28.04 -8.75
N GLY A 467 14.94 29.33 -9.00
CA GLY A 467 16.24 29.98 -8.89
C GLY A 467 16.71 30.26 -7.45
N LEU A 468 15.80 30.38 -6.48
CA LEU A 468 16.12 30.79 -5.11
C LEU A 468 16.15 29.58 -4.17
N ARG A 469 17.31 28.91 -4.09
CA ARG A 469 17.49 27.70 -3.27
C ARG A 469 17.20 27.93 -1.79
N SER A 470 17.63 29.08 -1.24
CA SER A 470 17.43 29.43 0.18
C SER A 470 15.94 29.61 0.51
N SER A 471 15.23 30.45 -0.26
CA SER A 471 13.81 30.72 -0.08
C SER A 471 12.96 29.44 -0.18
N ARG A 472 13.28 28.55 -1.12
CA ARG A 472 12.58 27.26 -1.25
C ARG A 472 12.74 26.38 -0.01
N ASN A 473 13.94 26.32 0.55
CA ASN A 473 14.18 25.55 1.78
C ASN A 473 13.46 26.17 2.98
N MET A 474 13.39 27.50 3.06
CA MET A 474 12.65 28.21 4.11
C MET A 474 11.15 27.91 4.02
N ILE A 475 10.56 28.02 2.82
CA ILE A 475 9.13 27.69 2.59
C ILE A 475 8.87 26.22 2.97
N TYR A 476 9.75 25.30 2.57
CA TYR A 476 9.65 23.89 2.93
C TYR A 476 9.67 23.68 4.46
N ALA A 477 10.58 24.35 5.16
CA ALA A 477 10.68 24.28 6.62
C ALA A 477 9.43 24.82 7.32
N VAL A 478 8.88 25.96 6.86
CA VAL A 478 7.64 26.53 7.38
C VAL A 478 6.48 25.54 7.26
N TYR A 479 6.33 24.86 6.12
CA TYR A 479 5.26 23.85 5.96
C TYR A 479 5.45 22.62 6.85
N ILE A 480 6.69 22.22 7.13
CA ILE A 480 6.97 21.15 8.11
C ILE A 480 6.51 21.58 9.50
N ILE A 481 6.83 22.81 9.92
CA ILE A 481 6.44 23.36 11.23
C ILE A 481 4.92 23.43 11.34
N ILE A 482 4.22 23.95 10.33
CA ILE A 482 2.75 23.97 10.29
C ILE A 482 2.18 22.55 10.44
N CYS A 483 2.75 21.57 9.72
CA CYS A 483 2.32 20.18 9.82
C CYS A 483 2.59 19.52 11.18
N LEU A 484 3.58 20.00 11.93
CA LEU A 484 3.90 19.52 13.28
C LEU A 484 3.01 20.16 14.35
N LEU A 485 2.73 21.47 14.24
CA LEU A 485 1.87 22.19 15.18
C LEU A 485 0.46 21.57 15.21
N ASP A 486 -0.09 21.22 14.05
CA ASP A 486 -1.42 20.59 13.92
C ASP A 486 -1.44 19.08 14.25
N SER A 487 -0.32 18.49 14.69
CA SER A 487 -0.19 17.02 14.76
C SER A 487 -0.70 16.35 16.03
N HIS A 488 -0.92 17.14 17.10
CA HIS A 488 -1.26 16.66 18.45
C HIS A 488 -0.35 15.51 18.92
N PHE A 489 0.97 15.70 18.79
CA PHE A 489 1.96 14.65 19.09
C PHE A 489 1.85 14.09 20.51
N GLU A 490 1.66 14.96 21.51
CA GLU A 490 1.52 14.56 22.93
C GLU A 490 0.38 13.55 23.14
N GLY A 491 -0.79 13.82 22.54
CA GLY A 491 -1.95 12.93 22.64
C GLY A 491 -1.68 11.54 22.06
N ARG A 492 -0.90 11.46 20.98
CA ARG A 492 -0.50 10.18 20.36
C ARG A 492 0.45 9.40 21.27
N VAL A 493 1.44 10.08 21.85
CA VAL A 493 2.38 9.45 22.79
C VAL A 493 1.65 8.92 24.02
N LYS A 494 0.66 9.66 24.55
CA LYS A 494 -0.17 9.20 25.67
C LYS A 494 -0.96 7.93 25.34
N ILE A 495 -1.56 7.86 24.15
CA ILE A 495 -2.26 6.64 23.67
C ILE A 495 -1.28 5.48 23.57
N LEU A 496 -0.11 5.69 22.97
CA LEU A 496 0.92 4.66 22.84
C LEU A 496 1.40 4.13 24.20
N LEU A 497 1.64 5.02 25.17
CA LEU A 497 2.03 4.61 26.53
C LEU A 497 0.95 3.78 27.23
N ARG A 498 -0.34 4.11 27.01
CA ARG A 498 -1.47 3.30 27.49
C ARG A 498 -1.52 1.93 26.83
N THR A 499 -1.30 1.84 25.52
CA THR A 499 -1.28 0.53 24.82
C THR A 499 -0.15 -0.39 25.27
N ILE A 500 0.96 0.22 25.69
CA ILE A 500 2.14 -0.45 26.20
C ILE A 500 1.97 -0.86 27.68
N GLY A 501 0.94 -0.37 28.37
CA GLY A 501 0.72 -0.62 29.80
C GLY A 501 1.68 0.14 30.71
N ALA A 502 2.23 1.27 30.23
CA ALA A 502 3.09 2.14 31.04
C ALA A 502 2.29 3.20 31.85
N ILE A 503 1.04 3.47 31.45
CA ILE A 503 0.13 4.42 32.10
C ILE A 503 -1.29 3.86 32.01
N ASP A 504 -2.02 3.85 33.11
CA ASP A 504 -3.44 3.45 33.16
C ASP A 504 -4.38 4.52 32.59
#